data_AF-A0A3D0UVQ1-F1
#
_entry.id   AF-A0A3D0UVQ1-F1
#
_cell.length_a   1.000
_cell.length_b   1.000
_cell.length_c   1.000
_cell.angle_alpha   90.00
_cell.angle_beta   90.00
_cell.angle_gamma   90.00
#
_symmetry.space_group_name_H-M   'P 1'
#
loop_
_entity.id
_entity.type
_entity.pdbx_description
1 polymer ?
#
loop_
_entity_poly.entity_id
_entity_poly.type
_entity_poly.pdbx_seq_one_letter_code
_entity_poly.pdbx_strand_id
1 'polypeptide(L)'
;GSTKEEAQELKNGYSVKRMQTEGLIQEIQRNKIHWTKKKESIQIGTLCKLQIKDQYNYFLILPFGGITVILENKKIFVLAQDAPVAKLLIGKKENDEIIFNNCKYKIIETY
;
A
#
# COMPACT_ATOMS: atom_id res chain seq x y z
N GLY A 1 -24.78 -31.45 5.81
CA GLY A 1 -25.22 -30.05 5.68
C GLY A 1 -24.03 -29.14 5.53
N SER A 2 -23.23 -29.00 6.59
CA SER A 2 -22.24 -27.93 6.75
C SER A 2 -21.07 -27.88 5.76
N THR A 3 -20.57 -29.01 5.25
CA THR A 3 -19.32 -29.05 4.46
C THR A 3 -19.40 -28.47 3.04
N LYS A 4 -20.61 -28.34 2.45
CA LYS A 4 -20.78 -27.78 1.10
C LYS A 4 -20.93 -26.25 1.11
N GLU A 5 -21.59 -25.70 2.13
CA GLU A 5 -21.72 -24.25 2.31
C GLU A 5 -20.36 -23.61 2.62
N GLU A 6 -19.59 -24.18 3.56
CA GLU A 6 -18.27 -23.65 3.93
C GLU A 6 -17.29 -23.64 2.73
N ALA A 7 -17.28 -24.69 1.92
CA ALA A 7 -16.44 -24.77 0.72
C ALA A 7 -16.87 -23.77 -0.38
N GLN A 8 -18.16 -23.48 -0.47
CA GLN A 8 -18.71 -22.49 -1.40
C GLN A 8 -18.38 -21.07 -0.91
N GLU A 9 -18.51 -20.79 0.38
CA GLU A 9 -18.17 -19.50 0.99
C GLU A 9 -16.67 -19.19 0.88
N LEU A 10 -15.79 -20.18 1.10
CA LEU A 10 -14.35 -20.04 0.87
C LEU A 10 -14.04 -19.74 -0.60
N LYS A 11 -14.58 -20.52 -1.55
CA LYS A 11 -14.39 -20.26 -3.00
C LYS A 11 -14.89 -18.89 -3.42
N ASN A 12 -16.05 -18.48 -2.91
CA ASN A 12 -16.62 -17.16 -3.16
C ASN A 12 -15.70 -16.06 -2.59
N GLY A 13 -15.23 -16.21 -1.35
CA GLY A 13 -14.30 -15.28 -0.70
C GLY A 13 -12.97 -15.14 -1.44
N TYR A 14 -12.38 -16.25 -1.90
CA TYR A 14 -11.17 -16.22 -2.73
C TYR A 14 -11.39 -15.53 -4.08
N SER A 15 -12.52 -15.77 -4.73
CA SER A 15 -12.84 -15.17 -6.03
C SER A 15 -13.08 -13.66 -5.89
N VAL A 16 -13.82 -13.24 -4.86
CA VAL A 16 -14.05 -11.82 -4.54
C VAL A 16 -12.72 -11.12 -4.22
N LYS A 17 -11.85 -11.73 -3.41
CA LYS A 17 -10.54 -11.16 -3.08
C LYS A 17 -9.63 -11.00 -4.30
N ARG A 18 -9.63 -11.97 -5.23
CA ARG A 18 -8.89 -11.86 -6.50
C ARG A 18 -9.44 -10.76 -7.40
N MET A 19 -10.76 -10.71 -7.61
CA MET A 19 -11.40 -9.70 -8.43
C MET A 19 -11.17 -8.28 -7.90
N GLN A 20 -11.25 -8.09 -6.58
CA GLN A 20 -10.89 -6.82 -5.94
C GLN A 20 -9.43 -6.46 -6.20
N THR A 21 -8.51 -7.41 -6.02
CA THR A 21 -7.06 -7.19 -6.26
C THR A 21 -6.76 -6.84 -7.72
N GLU A 22 -7.40 -7.50 -8.68
CA GLU A 22 -7.24 -7.21 -10.11
C GLU A 22 -7.80 -5.84 -10.49
N GLY A 23 -8.99 -5.48 -9.99
CA GLY A 23 -9.56 -4.15 -10.20
C GLY A 23 -8.66 -3.03 -9.67
N LEU A 24 -8.08 -3.23 -8.49
CA LEU A 24 -7.08 -2.36 -7.87
C LEU A 24 -5.80 -2.22 -8.70
N ILE A 25 -5.23 -3.33 -9.16
CA ILE A 25 -4.03 -3.32 -10.01
C ILE A 25 -4.32 -2.56 -11.31
N GLN A 26 -5.48 -2.81 -11.93
CA GLN A 26 -5.88 -2.08 -13.12
C GLN A 26 -6.10 -0.59 -12.82
N GLU A 27 -6.61 -0.21 -11.65
CA GLU A 27 -6.76 1.19 -11.27
C GLU A 27 -5.41 1.89 -11.05
N ILE A 28 -4.44 1.22 -10.40
CA ILE A 28 -3.07 1.71 -10.28
C ILE A 28 -2.42 1.90 -11.66
N GLN A 29 -2.63 0.94 -12.58
CA GLN A 29 -2.13 1.03 -13.96
C GLN A 29 -2.84 2.12 -14.78
N ARG A 30 -4.17 2.22 -14.68
CA ARG A 30 -5.01 3.20 -15.41
C ARG A 30 -4.74 4.63 -14.98
N ASN A 31 -4.50 4.86 -13.69
CA ASN A 31 -4.16 6.18 -13.19
C ASN A 31 -2.77 6.64 -13.62
N LYS A 32 -2.02 5.81 -14.36
CA LYS A 32 -0.64 6.06 -14.80
C LYS A 32 0.10 6.76 -13.68
N ILE A 33 0.11 6.17 -12.47
CA ILE A 33 0.65 6.89 -11.31
C ILE A 33 2.10 7.22 -11.66
N HIS A 34 2.32 8.49 -12.02
CA HIS A 34 3.58 8.96 -12.54
C HIS A 34 4.39 9.24 -11.29
N TRP A 35 5.09 8.21 -10.81
CA TRP A 35 6.07 8.30 -9.72
C TRP A 35 7.27 9.20 -10.10
N THR A 36 7.17 9.98 -11.17
CA THR A 36 8.20 10.87 -11.69
C THR A 36 8.13 12.25 -11.03
N LYS A 37 6.97 12.63 -10.49
CA LYS A 37 6.81 13.95 -9.87
C LYS A 37 6.95 13.86 -8.36
N LYS A 38 8.07 14.37 -7.86
CA LYS A 38 8.31 14.52 -6.43
C LYS A 38 7.16 15.29 -5.74
N LYS A 39 6.71 14.79 -4.60
CA LYS A 39 5.73 15.44 -3.72
C LYS A 39 6.47 16.13 -2.58
N GLU A 40 5.88 17.21 -2.07
CA GLU A 40 6.42 17.91 -0.91
C GLU A 40 6.13 17.12 0.39
N SER A 41 4.98 16.47 0.46
CA SER A 41 4.53 15.69 1.60
C SER A 41 3.68 14.50 1.16
N ILE A 42 3.62 13.49 2.02
CA ILE A 42 2.81 12.29 1.83
C ILE A 42 1.33 12.61 1.97
N GLN A 43 0.55 12.23 0.96
CA GLN A 43 -0.91 12.33 0.94
C GLN A 43 -1.52 11.11 0.23
N ILE A 44 -2.84 11.09 0.09
CA ILE A 44 -3.52 10.06 -0.70
C ILE A 44 -3.02 10.11 -2.14
N GLY A 45 -2.66 8.96 -2.70
CA GLY A 45 -2.05 8.80 -4.01
C GLY A 45 -0.53 8.93 -4.04
N THR A 46 0.13 9.25 -2.92
CA THR A 46 1.60 9.30 -2.85
C THR A 46 2.21 7.90 -2.77
N LEU A 47 3.24 7.68 -3.59
CA LEU A 47 4.18 6.59 -3.39
C LEU A 47 5.37 7.11 -2.60
N CYS A 48 5.65 6.46 -1.48
CA CYS A 48 6.78 6.81 -0.65
C CYS A 48 7.71 5.60 -0.51
N LYS A 49 9.01 5.90 -0.54
CA LYS A 49 10.06 4.93 -0.22
C LYS A 49 10.54 5.21 1.20
N LEU A 50 10.48 4.17 2.01
CA LEU A 50 10.83 4.24 3.42
C LEU A 50 11.97 3.28 3.69
N GLN A 51 12.93 3.75 4.48
CA GLN A 51 13.96 2.89 5.04
C GLN A 51 13.50 2.37 6.39
N ILE A 52 13.55 1.05 6.54
CA ILE A 52 13.26 0.33 7.78
C ILE A 52 14.50 -0.53 8.06
N LYS A 53 15.27 -0.16 9.08
CA LYS A 53 16.60 -0.74 9.33
C LYS A 53 17.46 -0.66 8.04
N ASP A 54 17.95 -1.79 7.54
CA ASP A 54 18.80 -1.89 6.35
C ASP A 54 18.03 -2.17 5.05
N GLN A 55 16.70 -2.03 5.05
CA GLN A 55 15.84 -2.35 3.90
C GLN A 55 15.02 -1.15 3.43
N TYR A 56 14.84 -1.04 2.10
CA TYR A 56 13.95 -0.08 1.48
C TYR A 56 12.63 -0.73 1.08
N ASN A 57 11.54 -0.10 1.50
CA ASN A 57 10.18 -0.57 1.26
C ASN A 57 9.37 0.54 0.60
N TYR A 58 8.46 0.17 -0.30
CA TYR A 58 7.61 1.10 -1.02
C TYR A 58 6.19 1.02 -0.51
N PHE A 59 5.59 2.16 -0.21
CA PHE A 59 4.24 2.27 0.31
C PHE A 59 3.43 3.25 -0.54
N LEU A 60 2.26 2.82 -0.96
CA LEU A 60 1.31 3.64 -1.71
C LEU A 60 0.08 3.88 -0.84
N ILE A 61 -0.24 5.13 -0.54
CA ILE A 61 -1.43 5.46 0.25
C ILE A 61 -2.61 5.64 -0.70
N LEU A 62 -3.71 4.91 -0.48
CA LEU A 62 -4.96 5.04 -1.24
C LEU A 62 -6.16 5.06 -0.28
N PRO A 63 -7.37 5.44 -0.75
CA PRO A 63 -8.58 5.35 0.07
C PRO A 63 -8.90 3.93 0.56
N PHE A 64 -8.31 2.93 -0.08
CA PHE A 64 -8.40 1.50 0.23
C PHE A 64 -6.99 0.90 0.29
N GLY A 65 -6.83 -0.33 0.80
CA GLY A 65 -5.51 -0.97 0.87
C GLY A 65 -5.50 -2.28 1.66
N GLY A 66 -4.36 -2.60 2.25
CA GLY A 66 -4.14 -3.90 2.90
C GLY A 66 -3.70 -5.00 1.92
N ILE A 67 -3.29 -4.61 0.71
CA ILE A 67 -2.76 -5.53 -0.30
C ILE A 67 -1.30 -5.21 -0.61
N THR A 68 -0.64 -6.16 -1.25
CA THR A 68 0.70 -5.97 -1.81
C THR A 68 0.62 -6.19 -3.30
N VAL A 69 1.21 -5.28 -4.07
CA VAL A 69 1.35 -5.42 -5.52
C VAL A 69 2.82 -5.50 -5.90
N ILE A 70 3.11 -6.19 -7.00
CA ILE A 70 4.46 -6.23 -7.58
C ILE A 70 4.39 -5.47 -8.90
N LEU A 71 5.15 -4.38 -9.00
CA LEU A 71 5.30 -3.59 -10.23
C LEU A 71 6.78 -3.47 -10.54
N GLU A 72 7.18 -3.80 -11.78
CA GLU A 72 8.57 -3.70 -12.23
C GLU A 72 9.58 -4.37 -11.25
N ASN A 73 9.24 -5.56 -10.75
CA ASN A 73 10.00 -6.30 -9.74
C ASN A 73 10.16 -5.61 -8.37
N LYS A 74 9.39 -4.55 -8.10
CA LYS A 74 9.33 -3.90 -6.79
C LYS A 74 8.06 -4.29 -6.06
N LYS A 75 8.21 -4.66 -4.79
CA LYS A 75 7.09 -4.93 -3.87
C LYS A 75 6.58 -3.59 -3.33
N ILE A 76 5.31 -3.30 -3.59
CA ILE A 76 4.64 -2.08 -3.12
C ILE A 76 3.51 -2.49 -2.18
N PHE A 77 3.53 -1.94 -0.97
CA PHE A 77 2.50 -2.11 0.02
C PHE A 77 1.45 -1.01 -0.18
N VAL A 78 0.22 -1.40 -0.54
CA VAL A 78 -0.88 -0.46 -0.68
C VAL A 78 -1.54 -0.30 0.69
N LEU A 79 -1.41 0.88 1.27
CA LEU A 79 -1.95 1.23 2.57
C LEU A 79 -3.26 1.99 2.39
N ALA A 80 -4.29 1.54 3.10
CA ALA A 80 -5.51 2.33 3.23
C ALA A 80 -5.21 3.58 4.07
N GLN A 81 -5.78 4.73 3.70
CA GLN A 81 -5.58 6.01 4.38
C GLN A 81 -5.92 5.97 5.88
N ASP A 82 -6.83 5.09 6.28
CA ASP A 82 -7.30 4.93 7.64
C ASP A 82 -6.43 3.98 8.48
N ALA A 83 -5.50 3.27 7.84
CA ALA A 83 -4.56 2.37 8.49
C ALA A 83 -3.66 3.15 9.47
N PRO A 84 -3.34 2.59 10.65
CA PRO A 84 -2.56 3.29 11.68
C PRO A 84 -1.23 3.86 11.18
N VAL A 85 -0.48 3.07 10.40
CA VAL A 85 0.79 3.52 9.80
C VAL A 85 0.59 4.59 8.73
N ALA A 86 -0.48 4.52 7.94
CA ALA A 86 -0.79 5.54 6.92
C ALA A 86 -1.09 6.89 7.59
N LYS A 87 -1.86 6.90 8.67
CA LYS A 87 -2.15 8.10 9.47
C LYS A 87 -0.89 8.77 10.01
N LEU A 88 0.12 7.99 10.42
CA LEU A 88 1.40 8.52 10.89
C LEU A 88 2.25 9.10 9.75
N LEU A 89 2.09 8.58 8.52
CA LEU A 89 2.84 9.00 7.34
C LEU A 89 2.25 10.23 6.67
N ILE A 90 0.92 10.36 6.62
CA ILE A 90 0.26 11.49 5.97
C ILE A 90 0.76 12.82 6.57
N GLY A 91 1.15 13.75 5.70
CA GLY A 91 1.73 15.05 6.05
C GLY A 91 3.24 15.04 6.28
N LYS A 92 3.88 13.88 6.42
CA LYS A 92 5.33 13.77 6.55
C LYS A 92 6.03 14.02 5.21
N LYS A 93 7.28 14.48 5.30
CA LYS A 93 8.14 14.85 4.16
C LYS A 93 9.39 13.98 4.11
N GLU A 94 10.18 14.12 3.06
CA GLU A 94 11.48 13.46 2.99
C GLU A 94 12.38 13.84 4.17
N ASN A 95 13.14 12.87 4.66
CA ASN A 95 13.97 12.91 5.86
C ASN A 95 13.21 12.94 7.19
N ASP A 96 11.88 13.06 7.20
CA ASP A 96 11.11 12.84 8.42
C ASP A 96 11.21 11.37 8.86
N GLU A 97 10.99 11.18 10.16
CA GLU A 97 11.02 9.87 10.80
C GLU A 97 9.73 9.64 11.58
N ILE A 98 9.25 8.40 11.55
CA ILE A 98 8.14 7.94 12.40
C ILE A 98 8.54 6.67 13.14
N ILE A 99 7.86 6.41 14.25
CA ILE A 99 7.96 5.16 14.98
C ILE A 99 6.61 4.45 14.88
N PHE A 100 6.62 3.21 14.42
CA PHE A 100 5.45 2.37 14.34
C PHE A 100 5.84 0.94 14.74
N ASN A 101 5.09 0.31 15.65
CA ASN A 101 5.39 -1.02 16.19
C ASN A 101 6.86 -1.18 16.62
N ASN A 102 7.38 -0.19 17.37
CA ASN A 102 8.76 -0.13 17.84
C ASN A 102 9.84 -0.19 16.73
N CYS A 103 9.44 -0.01 15.48
CA CYS A 103 10.33 0.11 14.34
C CYS A 103 10.39 1.59 13.92
N LYS A 104 11.61 2.05 13.64
CA LYS A 104 11.85 3.39 13.10
C LYS A 104 11.77 3.33 11.58
N TYR A 105 11.00 4.24 11.00
CA TYR A 105 10.85 4.39 9.56
C TYR A 105 11.35 5.78 9.19
N LYS A 106 12.31 5.84 8.27
CA LYS A 106 12.78 7.10 7.69
C LYS A 106 12.19 7.26 6.29
N ILE A 107 11.62 8.41 6.01
CA ILE A 107 11.08 8.72 4.69
C ILE A 107 12.24 9.17 3.80
N ILE A 108 12.45 8.46 2.70
CA ILE A 108 13.59 8.65 1.81
C ILE A 108 13.17 9.47 0.60
N GLU A 109 12.10 9.04 -0.06
CA GLU A 109 11.59 9.67 -1.28
C GLU A 109 10.06 9.70 -1.29
N THR A 110 9.47 10.78 -1.81
CA THR A 110 8.02 10.94 -1.98
C THR A 110 7.66 11.36 -3.40
N TYR A 111 6.81 10.57 -4.08
CA TYR A 111 6.36 10.77 -5.47
C TYR A 111 4.83 10.75 -5.60
#